data_AF-A0A5J5FPV4-F1
#
_entry.id   AF-A0A5J5FPV4-F1
#
_cell.length_a   1.000
_cell.length_b   1.000
_cell.length_c   1.000
_cell.angle_alpha   90.00
_cell.angle_beta   90.00
_cell.angle_gamma   90.00
#
_symmetry.space_group_name_H-M   'P 1'
#
loop_
_entity.id
_entity.type
_entity.pdbx_description
1 polymer ?
#
loop_
_entity_poly.entity_id
_entity_poly.type
_entity_poly.pdbx_seq_one_letter_code
_entity_poly.pdbx_strand_id
1 'polypeptide(L)'
;MENWHAKKKKLNVNGHSITYFSAEAKSVKSEHTDEFINVIHTNEDAYKYDIRADERIPDINVARDYIEASLEKAKQNFLKVEISEYKERFYLFFNVQSIGQIQYTGNRI
;
A
#
# COMPACT_ATOMS: atom_id res chain seq x y z
N MET A 1 -18.35 -22.77 15.16
CA MET A 1 -18.32 -21.32 14.85
C MET A 1 -16.87 -20.88 14.93
N GLU A 2 -16.24 -20.74 13.78
CA GLU A 2 -14.79 -20.48 13.68
C GLU A 2 -14.56 -18.97 13.74
N ASN A 3 -14.04 -18.47 14.86
CA ASN A 3 -13.67 -17.07 15.04
C ASN A 3 -12.39 -16.77 14.26
N TRP A 4 -12.52 -16.34 13.00
CA TRP A 4 -11.40 -15.83 12.21
C TRP A 4 -11.19 -14.34 12.46
N HIS A 5 -10.59 -13.99 13.60
CA HIS A 5 -9.90 -12.69 13.72
C HIS A 5 -8.57 -12.77 12.97
N ALA A 6 -8.62 -12.69 11.64
CA ALA A 6 -7.40 -12.57 10.84
C ALA A 6 -6.66 -11.30 11.26
N LYS A 7 -5.51 -11.46 11.93
CA LYS A 7 -4.65 -10.35 12.34
C LYS A 7 -4.21 -9.59 11.08
N LYS A 8 -4.56 -8.31 10.97
CA LYS A 8 -4.11 -7.43 9.86
C LYS A 8 -2.58 -7.50 9.75
N LYS A 9 -2.07 -8.01 8.65
CA LYS A 9 -0.63 -8.22 8.42
C LYS A 9 0.02 -6.95 7.88
N LYS A 10 1.23 -6.65 8.36
CA LYS A 10 2.06 -5.54 7.87
C LYS A 10 2.88 -6.05 6.68
N LEU A 11 2.87 -5.32 5.56
CA LEU A 11 3.70 -5.64 4.40
C LEU A 11 5.18 -5.54 4.77
N ASN A 12 5.87 -6.67 4.66
CA ASN A 12 7.32 -6.80 4.79
C ASN A 12 7.71 -8.09 4.06
N VAL A 13 7.99 -7.97 2.76
CA VAL A 13 8.14 -9.10 1.85
C VAL A 13 9.35 -8.91 0.94
N ASN A 14 9.91 -10.01 0.44
CA ASN A 14 10.91 -9.94 -0.62
C ASN A 14 10.22 -9.98 -1.99
N GLY A 15 10.79 -9.30 -2.98
CA GLY A 15 10.22 -9.21 -4.33
C GLY A 15 9.91 -10.57 -4.96
N HIS A 16 10.74 -11.59 -4.72
CA HIS A 16 10.50 -12.95 -5.24
C HIS A 16 9.22 -13.62 -4.71
N SER A 17 8.67 -13.16 -3.58
CA SER A 17 7.40 -13.64 -3.03
C SER A 17 6.18 -12.89 -3.58
N ILE A 18 6.42 -11.81 -4.34
CA ILE A 18 5.40 -11.05 -5.06
C ILE A 18 5.12 -11.74 -6.40
N THR A 19 4.25 -12.72 -6.38
CA THR A 19 3.63 -13.40 -7.52
C THR A 19 2.49 -12.56 -8.17
N TYR A 20 1.51 -12.03 -7.41
CA TYR A 20 0.49 -11.05 -7.81
C TYR A 20 0.51 -9.78 -6.95
N PHE A 21 0.11 -8.64 -7.51
CA PHE A 21 -0.26 -7.40 -6.82
C PHE A 21 -1.29 -6.63 -7.66
N SER A 22 -2.00 -5.69 -7.04
CA SER A 22 -2.91 -4.73 -7.69
C SER A 22 -3.00 -3.52 -6.77
N ALA A 23 -3.06 -2.31 -7.33
CA ALA A 23 -3.40 -1.10 -6.59
C ALA A 23 -4.60 -0.42 -7.26
N GLU A 24 -5.70 -0.25 -6.55
CA GLU A 24 -6.93 0.30 -7.13
C GLU A 24 -7.23 1.69 -6.60
N ALA A 25 -7.18 2.72 -7.44
CA ALA A 25 -7.72 4.04 -7.09
C ALA A 25 -9.26 4.00 -7.19
N LYS A 26 -9.96 4.30 -6.10
CA LYS A 26 -11.42 4.38 -6.02
C LYS A 26 -11.85 5.71 -5.42
N SER A 27 -12.64 6.46 -6.17
CA SER A 27 -13.34 7.63 -5.62
C SER A 27 -14.48 7.13 -4.72
N VAL A 28 -14.34 7.29 -3.41
CA VAL A 28 -15.44 7.01 -2.47
C VAL A 28 -16.14 8.32 -2.18
N LYS A 29 -17.44 8.41 -2.50
CA LYS A 29 -18.26 9.54 -2.08
C LYS A 29 -18.39 9.51 -0.54
N SER A 30 -17.63 10.36 0.13
CA SER A 30 -17.85 10.77 1.52
C SER A 30 -18.44 12.19 1.50
N GLU A 31 -19.21 12.58 2.53
CA GLU A 31 -19.72 13.96 2.66
C GLU A 31 -18.59 15.01 2.75
N HIS A 32 -17.33 14.59 2.89
CA HIS A 32 -16.17 15.43 3.15
C HIS A 32 -14.93 15.08 2.30
N THR A 33 -15.12 14.58 1.06
CA THR A 33 -14.04 14.18 0.11
C THR A 33 -13.18 13.00 0.69
N ASP A 34 -12.33 12.22 0.03
CA ASP A 34 -11.62 12.22 -1.24
C ASP A 34 -11.34 10.75 -1.65
N GLU A 35 -10.77 10.56 -2.83
CA GLU A 35 -10.42 9.29 -3.47
C GLU A 35 -9.38 8.47 -2.66
N PHE A 36 -9.53 7.14 -2.63
CA PHE A 36 -8.68 6.23 -1.87
C PHE A 36 -8.03 5.17 -2.77
N ILE A 37 -6.79 4.78 -2.50
CA ILE A 37 -6.24 3.53 -3.06
C ILE A 37 -6.60 2.38 -2.14
N ASN A 38 -7.23 1.36 -2.70
CA ASN A 38 -7.42 0.07 -2.08
C ASN A 38 -6.28 -0.88 -2.50
N VAL A 39 -5.46 -1.23 -1.50
CA VAL A 39 -4.81 -2.54 -1.32
C VAL A 39 -3.53 -2.81 -2.12
N ILE A 40 -2.57 -3.53 -1.50
CA ILE A 40 -1.43 -4.20 -2.16
C ILE A 40 -1.57 -5.70 -1.87
N HIS A 41 -1.96 -6.51 -2.85
CA HIS A 41 -2.05 -7.97 -2.65
C HIS A 41 -0.68 -8.64 -2.83
N THR A 42 -0.33 -9.64 -2.02
CA THR A 42 0.71 -10.65 -2.35
C THR A 42 0.24 -12.05 -1.86
N ASN A 43 0.88 -13.13 -2.30
CA ASN A 43 0.22 -14.37 -2.76
C ASN A 43 -0.29 -15.37 -1.75
N GLU A 44 -0.07 -15.10 -0.47
CA GLU A 44 -0.64 -15.91 0.60
C GLU A 44 -1.33 -15.03 1.65
N ASP A 45 -1.09 -13.72 1.59
CA ASP A 45 -1.49 -12.75 2.59
C ASP A 45 -2.03 -11.47 1.95
N ALA A 46 -3.29 -11.15 2.27
CA ALA A 46 -3.89 -9.89 1.87
C ALA A 46 -3.36 -8.75 2.75
N TYR A 47 -2.45 -7.94 2.23
CA TYR A 47 -1.98 -6.71 2.87
C TYR A 47 -2.82 -5.52 2.40
N LYS A 48 -3.75 -5.08 3.23
CA LYS A 48 -4.66 -4.01 2.82
C LYS A 48 -4.28 -2.68 3.46
N TYR A 49 -4.16 -1.67 2.62
CA TYR A 49 -3.92 -0.30 3.02
C TYR A 49 -4.95 0.61 2.34
N ASP A 50 -5.43 1.57 3.12
CA ASP A 50 -6.12 2.78 2.66
C ASP A 50 -5.02 3.84 2.50
N ILE A 51 -4.87 4.39 1.30
CA ILE A 51 -4.00 5.54 1.00
C ILE A 51 -4.88 6.67 0.49
N ARG A 52 -4.65 7.88 1.00
CA ARG A 52 -5.41 9.09 0.74
C ARG A 52 -4.56 10.12 0.02
N ALA A 53 -5.19 10.93 -0.82
CA ALA A 53 -4.59 12.14 -1.33
C ALA A 53 -4.28 13.12 -0.19
N ASP A 54 -3.19 13.84 -0.30
CA ASP A 54 -2.84 14.96 0.58
C ASP A 54 -2.00 16.00 -0.16
N GLU A 55 -1.57 17.06 0.53
CA GLU A 55 -0.79 18.15 -0.07
C GLU A 55 0.50 17.71 -0.78
N ARG A 56 1.08 16.55 -0.40
CA ARG A 56 2.31 16.01 -1.01
C ARG A 56 2.01 15.19 -2.25
N ILE A 57 0.89 14.47 -2.23
CA ILE A 57 0.45 13.61 -3.32
C ILE A 57 -1.05 13.85 -3.54
N PRO A 58 -1.40 14.95 -4.22
CA PRO A 58 -2.80 15.36 -4.39
C PRO A 58 -3.53 14.50 -5.42
N ASP A 59 -2.81 13.89 -6.36
CA ASP A 59 -3.37 12.97 -7.35
C ASP A 59 -3.14 11.52 -6.91
N ILE A 60 -4.23 10.84 -6.59
CA ILE A 60 -4.21 9.46 -6.12
C ILE A 60 -3.78 8.48 -7.22
N ASN A 61 -3.95 8.84 -8.50
CA ASN A 61 -3.50 8.01 -9.62
C ASN A 61 -1.97 8.00 -9.72
N VAL A 62 -1.31 9.13 -9.39
CA VAL A 62 0.15 9.20 -9.32
C VAL A 62 0.67 8.27 -8.22
N ALA A 63 0.00 8.24 -7.05
CA ALA A 63 0.33 7.29 -5.99
C ALA A 63 0.15 5.84 -6.44
N ARG A 64 -0.97 5.52 -7.12
CA ARG A 64 -1.23 4.18 -7.67
C ARG A 64 -0.12 3.75 -8.62
N ASP A 65 0.15 4.56 -9.64
CA ASP A 65 1.10 4.24 -10.70
C ASP A 65 2.51 4.07 -10.14
N TYR A 66 2.90 4.90 -9.15
CA TYR A 66 4.17 4.75 -8.46
C TYR A 66 4.26 3.44 -7.68
N ILE A 67 3.21 3.08 -6.92
CA ILE A 67 3.16 1.84 -6.14
C ILE A 67 3.25 0.63 -7.07
N GLU A 68 2.47 0.60 -8.15
CA GLU A 68 2.49 -0.50 -9.12
C GLU A 68 3.86 -0.62 -9.79
N ALA A 69 4.41 0.47 -10.30
CA ALA A 69 5.74 0.45 -10.93
C ALA A 69 6.83 0.00 -9.96
N SER A 70 6.74 0.42 -8.69
CA SER A 70 7.71 0.04 -7.65
C SER A 70 7.59 -1.43 -7.24
N LEU A 71 6.37 -1.96 -7.14
CA LEU A 71 6.12 -3.37 -6.84
C LEU A 71 6.53 -4.28 -8.00
N GLU A 72 6.25 -3.88 -9.24
CA GLU A 72 6.71 -4.59 -10.44
C GLU A 72 8.24 -4.64 -10.47
N LYS A 73 8.89 -3.50 -10.25
CA LYS A 73 10.36 -3.43 -10.19
C LYS A 73 10.92 -4.26 -9.02
N ALA A 74 10.24 -4.26 -7.87
CA ALA A 74 10.64 -5.08 -6.73
C ALA A 74 10.54 -6.57 -7.04
N LYS A 75 9.46 -7.00 -7.69
CA LYS A 75 9.26 -8.37 -8.17
C LYS A 75 10.37 -8.80 -9.12
N GLN A 76 10.63 -8.01 -10.17
CA GLN A 76 11.63 -8.33 -11.21
C GLN A 76 13.05 -8.41 -10.66
N ASN A 77 13.39 -7.56 -9.68
CA ASN A 77 14.75 -7.46 -9.14
C ASN A 77 14.90 -8.10 -7.75
N PHE A 78 13.89 -8.84 -7.30
CA PHE A 78 13.83 -9.49 -5.99
C PHE A 78 14.10 -8.55 -4.80
N LEU A 79 13.68 -7.28 -4.91
CA LEU A 79 13.92 -6.24 -3.92
C LEU A 79 12.98 -6.38 -2.73
N LYS A 80 13.47 -6.05 -1.53
CA LYS A 80 12.64 -6.00 -0.33
C LYS A 80 11.64 -4.83 -0.38
N VAL A 81 10.41 -5.09 0.04
CA VAL A 81 9.31 -4.11 0.15
C VAL A 81 8.76 -4.11 1.57
N GLU A 82 8.59 -2.92 2.15
CA GLU A 82 7.99 -2.74 3.47
C GLU A 82 7.04 -1.52 3.50
N ILE A 83 5.95 -1.61 4.26
CA ILE A 83 5.19 -0.42 4.69
C ILE A 83 5.26 -0.29 6.21
N SER A 84 5.92 0.76 6.72
CA SER A 84 5.87 1.12 8.14
C SER A 84 4.73 2.10 8.45
N GLU A 85 4.22 2.08 9.69
CA GLU A 85 3.00 2.80 10.09
C GLU A 85 3.30 3.76 11.24
N TYR A 86 2.95 5.04 11.10
CA TYR A 86 2.87 5.99 12.20
C TYR A 86 1.40 6.38 12.44
N LYS A 87 0.76 5.58 13.30
CA LYS A 87 -0.70 5.56 13.47
C LYS A 87 -1.28 6.85 14.05
N GLU A 88 -0.54 7.55 14.90
CA GLU A 88 -1.01 8.82 15.51
C GLU A 88 -1.28 9.91 14.47
N ARG A 89 -0.58 9.83 13.33
CA ARG A 89 -0.71 10.80 12.23
C ARG A 89 -1.26 10.19 10.96
N PHE A 90 -1.72 8.94 11.01
CA PHE A 90 -2.20 8.20 9.84
C PHE A 90 -1.17 8.24 8.71
N TYR A 91 0.10 7.98 9.00
CA TYR A 91 1.14 7.93 7.98
C TYR A 91 1.57 6.51 7.68
N LEU A 92 1.76 6.24 6.39
CA LEU A 92 2.34 5.02 5.86
C LEU A 92 3.66 5.39 5.17
N PHE A 93 4.74 4.66 5.45
CA PHE A 93 6.01 4.83 4.75
C PHE A 93 6.27 3.61 3.89
N PHE A 94 6.00 3.74 2.59
CA PHE A 94 6.25 2.71 1.59
C PHE A 94 7.72 2.75 1.17
N ASN A 95 8.45 1.70 1.50
CA ASN A 95 9.87 1.59 1.25
C ASN A 95 10.15 0.41 0.33
N VAL A 96 10.88 0.66 -0.76
CA VAL A 96 11.40 -0.38 -1.65
C VAL A 96 12.91 -0.27 -1.72
N GLN A 97 13.59 -1.37 -1.41
CA GLN A 97 15.05 -1.46 -1.40
C GLN A 97 15.63 -0.93 -2.73
N SER A 98 16.63 -0.06 -2.65
CA SER A 98 17.32 0.55 -3.80
C SER A 98 16.46 1.45 -4.71
N ILE A 99 15.17 1.66 -4.40
CA ILE A 99 14.31 2.64 -5.07
C ILE A 99 14.11 3.87 -4.18
N GLY A 100 13.79 3.63 -2.90
CA GLY A 100 13.59 4.69 -1.92
C GLY A 100 12.32 4.51 -1.09
N GLN A 101 12.01 5.55 -0.33
CA GLN A 101 10.85 5.60 0.56
C GLN A 101 9.95 6.77 0.18
N ILE A 102 8.64 6.53 0.14
CA ILE A 102 7.61 7.55 0.00
C ILE A 102 6.66 7.48 1.19
N GLN A 103 6.27 8.64 1.68
CA GLN A 103 5.26 8.78 2.72
C GLN A 103 3.89 9.05 2.09
N TYR A 104 2.88 8.34 2.58
CA TYR A 104 1.47 8.53 2.26
C TYR A 104 0.67 8.83 3.52
N THR A 105 -0.44 9.55 3.38
CA THR A 105 -1.50 9.57 4.39
C THR A 105 -2.36 8.31 4.19
N GLY A 106 -2.63 7.56 5.26
CA GLY A 106 -3.29 6.27 5.16
C GLY A 106 -3.21 5.39 6.39
N ASN A 107 -3.83 4.21 6.30
CA ASN A 107 -3.90 3.21 7.37
C ASN A 107 -3.97 1.78 6.86
N ARG A 108 -3.61 0.82 7.73
CA ARG A 108 -3.82 -0.61 7.48
C ARG A 108 -5.27 -1.02 7.74
N ILE A 109 -5.92 -1.64 6.75
CA ILE A 109 -7.33 -2.07 6.81
C ILE A 109 -7.50 -3.58 6.95
#